data_AF-A0AAE0SG22-F1
#
_entry.id   AF-A0AAE0SG22-F1
#
_cell.length_a   1.000
_cell.length_b   1.000
_cell.length_c   1.000
_cell.angle_alpha   90.00
_cell.angle_beta   90.00
_cell.angle_gamma   90.00
#
_symmetry.space_group_name_H-M   'P 1'
#
loop_
_entity.id
_entity.type
_entity.pdbx_description
1 polymer ?
#
loop_
_entity_poly.entity_id
_entity_poly.type
_entity_poly.pdbx_seq_one_letter_code
_entity_poly.pdbx_strand_id
1 'polypeptide(L)' 'MAEYGHVVANQIQEIIRCANFAAIKHKNQRRKDEDQTPYINHPIGVAFILTDEAKVYDLIVIQ' A
#
# COMPACT_ATOMS: atom_id res chain seq x y z
N MET A 1 0.66 -21.44 16.62
CA MET A 1 -0.54 -21.27 15.76
C MET A 1 -1.33 -20.01 16.11
N ALA A 2 -1.76 -19.81 17.38
CA ALA A 2 -2.50 -18.61 17.78
C ALA A 2 -1.69 -17.30 17.65
N GLU A 3 -0.40 -17.33 18.01
CA GLU A 3 0.51 -16.18 17.92
C GLU A 3 0.77 -15.75 16.46
N TYR A 4 0.95 -16.71 15.56
CA TYR A 4 1.13 -16.43 14.12
C TYR A 4 -0.11 -15.77 13.51
N GLY A 5 -1.30 -16.22 13.89
CA GLY A 5 -2.57 -15.58 13.48
C GLY A 5 -2.68 -14.13 13.96
N HIS A 6 -2.20 -13.84 15.18
CA HIS A 6 -2.18 -12.47 15.72
C HIS A 6 -1.17 -11.58 15.00
N VAL A 7 0.02 -12.10 14.67
CA VAL A 7 1.03 -11.35 13.89
C VAL A 7 0.50 -10.98 12.51
N VAL A 8 -0.11 -11.93 11.79
CA VAL A 8 -0.69 -11.66 10.46
C VAL A 8 -1.83 -10.62 10.54
N ALA A 9 -2.69 -10.71 11.55
CA ALA A 9 -3.76 -9.72 11.75
C ALA A 9 -3.21 -8.30 11.97
N ASN A 10 -2.11 -8.16 12.72
CA ASN A 10 -1.44 -6.88 12.91
C ASN A 10 -0.86 -6.32 11.61
N GLN A 11 -0.21 -7.16 10.79
CA GLN A 11 0.36 -6.72 9.51
C GLN A 11 -0.72 -6.23 8.55
N ILE A 12 -1.87 -6.91 8.49
CA ILE A 12 -3.02 -6.47 7.69
C ILE A 12 -3.49 -5.10 8.18
N GLN A 13 -3.64 -4.92 9.50
CA GLN A 13 -4.07 -3.65 10.08
C GLN A 13 -3.09 -2.50 9.74
N GLU A 14 -1.79 -2.76 9.77
CA GLU A 14 -0.75 -1.78 9.41
C GLU A 14 -0.83 -1.37 7.93
N ILE A 15 -0.96 -2.34 7.01
CA ILE A 15 -1.12 -2.06 5.58
C ILE A 15 -2.40 -1.25 5.30
N ILE A 16 -3.53 -1.64 5.90
CA ILE A 16 -4.80 -0.90 5.73
C ILE A 16 -4.69 0.52 6.27
N ARG A 17 -4.04 0.69 7.44
CA ARG A 17 -3.79 2.02 8.03
C ARG A 17 -2.93 2.87 7.10
N CYS A 18 -1.89 2.30 6.51
CA CYS A 18 -1.01 3.03 5.62
C CYS A 18 -1.70 3.41 4.30
N ALA A 19 -2.41 2.47 3.67
CA ALA A 19 -3.17 2.73 2.45
C ALA A 19 -4.22 3.83 2.66
N ASN A 20 -4.93 3.81 3.79
CA ASN A 20 -5.86 4.88 4.16
C ASN A 20 -5.16 6.23 4.36
N PHE A 21 -4.01 6.25 5.02
CA PHE A 21 -3.21 7.48 5.20
C PHE A 21 -2.78 8.05 3.85
N ALA A 22 -2.22 7.23 2.96
CA ALA A 22 -1.82 7.63 1.62
C ALA A 22 -3.03 8.16 0.82
N ALA A 23 -4.18 7.47 0.87
CA ALA A 23 -5.39 7.91 0.19
C ALA A 23 -5.86 9.29 0.68
N ILE A 24 -5.86 9.53 1.99
CA ILE A 24 -6.22 10.84 2.58
C ILE A 24 -5.25 11.94 2.13
N LYS A 25 -3.94 11.66 2.14
CA LYS A 25 -2.92 12.64 1.73
C LYS A 25 -2.97 12.97 0.24
N HIS A 26 -3.29 11.98 -0.59
CA HIS A 26 -3.33 12.12 -2.05
C HIS A 26 -4.74 12.36 -2.63
N LYS A 27 -5.77 12.56 -1.79
CA LYS A 27 -7.19 12.70 -2.22
C LYS A 27 -7.43 13.72 -3.34
N ASN A 28 -6.67 14.83 -3.32
CA ASN A 28 -6.77 15.91 -4.31
C ASN A 28 -5.65 15.89 -5.35
N GLN A 29 -4.69 14.96 -5.25
CA GLN A 29 -3.58 14.86 -6.18
C GLN A 29 -3.97 13.97 -7.36
N ARG A 30 -3.50 14.35 -8.55
CA ARG A 30 -3.66 13.61 -9.80
C ARG A 30 -2.31 13.31 -10.43
N ARG A 31 -2.26 12.25 -11.22
CA ARG A 31 -1.14 11.95 -12.10
C ARG A 31 -1.16 12.88 -13.33
N LYS A 32 -0.05 12.91 -14.07
CA LYS A 32 0.17 13.81 -15.22
C LYS A 32 -0.25 13.20 -16.56
N ASP A 33 -0.93 12.06 -16.54
CA ASP A 33 -1.57 11.46 -17.70
C ASP A 33 -2.83 12.25 -18.13
N GLU A 34 -3.27 12.02 -19.35
CA GLU A 34 -4.41 12.69 -19.97
C GLU A 34 -5.70 12.51 -19.15
N ASP A 35 -5.91 11.33 -18.60
CA ASP A 35 -7.08 10.98 -17.78
C ASP A 35 -7.04 11.59 -16.38
N GLN A 36 -5.94 12.26 -16.01
CA GLN A 36 -5.72 12.77 -14.66
C GLN A 36 -6.02 11.70 -13.61
N THR A 37 -5.42 10.52 -13.76
CA THR A 37 -5.67 9.39 -12.87
C THR A 37 -5.44 9.79 -11.39
N PRO A 38 -6.30 9.38 -10.42
CA PRO A 38 -6.06 9.63 -9.01
C PRO A 38 -4.67 9.18 -8.57
N TYR A 39 -3.93 10.08 -7.90
CA TYR A 39 -2.51 9.80 -7.60
C TYR A 39 -2.31 8.62 -6.66
N ILE A 40 -3.30 8.30 -5.82
CA ILE A 40 -3.27 7.14 -4.92
C ILE A 40 -3.03 5.81 -5.65
N ASN A 41 -3.40 5.71 -6.93
CA ASN A 41 -3.13 4.52 -7.74
C ASN A 41 -1.63 4.28 -7.93
N HIS A 42 -0.80 5.32 -7.89
CA HIS A 42 0.64 5.18 -8.05
C HIS A 42 1.32 4.50 -6.85
N PRO A 43 1.20 4.99 -5.60
CA PRO A 43 1.75 4.29 -4.43
C PRO A 43 1.24 2.85 -4.30
N ILE A 44 -0.05 2.60 -4.55
CA ILE A 44 -0.61 1.23 -4.53
C ILE A 44 0.06 0.36 -5.61
N GLY A 45 0.22 0.89 -6.82
CA GLY A 45 0.90 0.17 -7.91
C GLY A 45 2.37 -0.13 -7.60
N VAL A 46 3.10 0.77 -6.93
CA VAL A 46 4.47 0.52 -6.48
C VAL A 46 4.52 -0.62 -5.46
N ALA A 47 3.65 -0.60 -4.46
CA ALA A 47 3.57 -1.69 -3.48
C ALA A 47 3.20 -3.04 -4.13
N PHE A 48 2.32 -3.03 -5.12
CA PHE A 48 1.99 -4.21 -5.93
C PHE A 48 3.22 -4.76 -6.66
N ILE A 49 3.98 -3.92 -7.38
CA ILE A 49 5.19 -4.35 -8.10
C ILE A 49 6.23 -4.93 -7.12
N LEU A 50 6.45 -4.27 -5.98
CA LEU A 50 7.41 -4.75 -4.96
C LEU A 50 7.03 -6.13 -4.43
N THR A 51 5.75 -6.35 -4.15
CA THR A 51 5.27 -7.61 -3.56
C THR A 51 5.11 -8.73 -4.59
N ASP A 52 4.50 -8.43 -5.74
CA ASP A 52 4.13 -9.42 -6.75
C ASP A 52 5.29 -9.75 -7.70
N GLU A 53 6.03 -8.75 -8.16
CA GLU A 53 7.12 -8.95 -9.13
C GLU A 53 8.47 -9.12 -8.43
N ALA A 54 8.81 -8.22 -7.49
CA ALA A 54 10.13 -8.21 -6.84
C ALA A 54 10.24 -9.11 -5.60
N LYS A 55 9.12 -9.73 -5.16
CA LYS A 55 9.06 -10.64 -3.99
C LYS A 55 9.59 -10.01 -2.70
N VAL A 56 9.38 -8.70 -2.54
CA VAL A 56 9.70 -7.96 -1.31
C VAL A 56 8.51 -8.08 -0.35
N TYR A 57 8.75 -8.67 0.82
CA TYR A 57 7.74 -8.88 1.87
C TYR A 57 8.10 -8.19 3.19
N ASP A 58 9.17 -7.39 3.19
CA ASP A 58 9.51 -6.55 4.34
C ASP A 58 8.45 -5.46 4.49
N LEU A 59 7.70 -5.53 5.59
CA LEU A 59 6.58 -4.65 5.88
C LEU A 59 6.99 -3.16 5.92
N ILE A 60 8.22 -2.87 6.37
CA ILE A 60 8.73 -1.50 6.44
C ILE A 60 8.95 -0.91 5.05
N VAL A 61 9.26 -1.76 4.06
CA VAL A 61 9.52 -1.35 2.67
C VAL A 61 8.23 -1.14 1.88
N ILE A 62 7.19 -1.92 2.16
CA ILE A 62 5.95 -1.95 1.36
C ILE A 62 4.85 -1.00 1.87
N GLN A 63 4.99 -0.42 3.07
CA GLN A 63 4.02 0.52 3.64
C GLN A 63 4.31 1.97 3.26
#